data_AF-A0A2S9FLU0-F1
#
_entry.id   AF-A0A2S9FLU0-F1
#
_cell.length_a   1.000
_cell.length_b   1.000
_cell.length_c   1.000
_cell.angle_alpha   90.00
_cell.angle_beta   90.00
_cell.angle_gamma   90.00
#
_symmetry.space_group_name_H-M   'P 1'
#
loop_
_entity.id
_entity.type
_entity.pdbx_description
1 polymer ?
#
loop_
_entity_poly.entity_id
_entity_poly.type
_entity_poly.pdbx_seq_one_letter_code
_entity_poly.pdbx_strand_id
1 'polypeptide(L)'
;IAVPELVDTDTSLDLDLDWLSADPFYLDSLENDPLAFADADGAPLVRELDRGWDRFGADLPSLSVPTLAVHGVNDPIAPIGAVRAYAEQVERLQLVEFAGARHDILNEAEHRDVAAAITEFIAAQVG
;
A
#
# COMPACT_ATOMS: atom_id res chain seq x y z
N ILE A 1 16.87 -8.50 -2.24
CA ILE A 1 16.57 -9.94 -2.44
C ILE A 1 15.17 -10.00 -2.99
N ALA A 2 14.93 -10.71 -4.10
CA ALA A 2 13.58 -10.87 -4.64
C ALA A 2 12.74 -11.64 -3.61
N VAL A 3 11.62 -11.05 -3.19
CA VAL A 3 10.70 -11.65 -2.23
C VAL A 3 9.71 -12.50 -3.03
N PRO A 4 9.70 -13.84 -2.88
CA PRO A 4 8.88 -14.73 -3.72
C PRO A 4 7.37 -14.44 -3.68
N GLU A 5 6.88 -13.78 -2.63
CA GLU A 5 5.48 -13.36 -2.50
C GLU A 5 5.07 -12.23 -3.45
N LEU A 6 6.01 -11.62 -4.20
CA LEU A 6 5.73 -10.54 -5.15
C LEU A 6 5.45 -11.01 -6.59
N VAL A 7 5.52 -12.32 -6.87
CA VAL A 7 5.21 -12.84 -8.20
C VAL A 7 3.71 -13.14 -8.27
N ASP A 8 2.94 -12.22 -8.84
CA ASP A 8 1.53 -12.46 -9.12
C ASP A 8 1.37 -13.27 -10.42
N THR A 9 0.62 -14.37 -10.35
CA THR A 9 0.35 -15.23 -11.51
C THR A 9 -1.08 -15.06 -12.04
N ASP A 10 -1.91 -14.32 -11.32
CA ASP A 10 -3.26 -13.95 -11.73
C ASP A 10 -3.22 -12.57 -12.38
N THR A 11 -3.68 -12.48 -13.63
CA THR A 11 -3.70 -11.20 -14.36
C THR A 11 -5.08 -10.55 -14.35
N SER A 12 -6.05 -11.11 -13.61
CA SER A 12 -7.37 -10.53 -13.42
C SER A 12 -7.35 -9.56 -12.24
N LEU A 13 -7.90 -8.36 -12.45
CA LEU A 13 -8.11 -7.37 -11.39
C LEU A 13 -9.61 -7.29 -11.15
N ASP A 14 -10.08 -8.08 -10.19
CA ASP A 14 -11.43 -7.94 -9.62
C ASP A 14 -11.26 -7.28 -8.24
N LEU A 15 -11.69 -6.03 -8.11
CA LEU A 15 -11.53 -5.24 -6.88
C LEU A 15 -12.87 -5.14 -6.18
N ASP A 16 -13.08 -5.95 -5.15
CA ASP A 16 -14.20 -5.76 -4.24
C ASP A 16 -13.94 -4.48 -3.41
N LEU A 17 -14.89 -3.53 -3.43
CA LEU A 17 -14.78 -2.29 -2.67
C LEU A 17 -14.58 -2.55 -1.17
N ASP A 18 -15.12 -3.64 -0.63
CA ASP A 18 -14.89 -4.01 0.77
C ASP A 18 -13.40 -4.26 1.05
N TRP A 19 -12.55 -4.56 0.06
CA TRP A 19 -11.10 -4.70 0.25
C TRP A 19 -10.38 -3.36 0.43
N LEU A 20 -11.01 -2.26 0.06
CA LEU A 20 -10.39 -0.95 0.09
C LEU A 20 -10.45 -0.32 1.48
N SER A 21 -11.59 -0.41 2.17
CA SER A 21 -11.77 0.22 3.49
C SER A 21 -12.90 -0.41 4.28
N ALA A 22 -12.87 -0.27 5.60
CA ALA A 22 -14.01 -0.56 6.47
C ALA A 22 -14.96 0.64 6.68
N ASP A 23 -14.68 1.83 6.15
CA ASP A 23 -15.55 3.01 6.24
C ASP A 23 -16.66 2.99 5.16
N PRO A 24 -17.93 2.74 5.54
CA PRO A 24 -19.02 2.68 4.57
C PRO A 24 -19.29 4.01 3.86
N PHE A 25 -18.94 5.16 4.46
CA PHE A 25 -19.08 6.45 3.79
C PHE A 25 -18.06 6.60 2.65
N TYR A 26 -16.85 6.11 2.86
CA TYR A 26 -15.83 6.12 1.82
C TYR A 26 -16.18 5.15 0.68
N LEU A 27 -16.68 3.95 1.01
CA LEU A 27 -17.14 3.00 -0.01
C LEU A 27 -18.30 3.55 -0.87
N ASP A 28 -19.28 4.20 -0.24
CA ASP A 28 -20.36 4.91 -0.95
C ASP A 28 -19.81 6.02 -1.85
N SER A 29 -18.78 6.75 -1.38
CA SER A 29 -18.12 7.78 -2.17
C SER A 29 -17.42 7.19 -3.39
N LEU A 30 -16.73 6.06 -3.26
CA LEU A 30 -16.09 5.37 -4.39
C LEU A 30 -17.10 4.84 -5.41
N GLU A 31 -18.19 4.23 -4.95
CA GLU A 31 -19.25 3.70 -5.83
C GLU A 31 -19.92 4.83 -6.65
N ASN A 32 -20.08 6.01 -6.06
CA ASN A 32 -20.81 7.13 -6.66
C ASN A 32 -19.92 8.22 -7.29
N ASP A 33 -18.59 8.10 -7.24
CA ASP A 33 -17.67 9.06 -7.86
C ASP A 33 -17.56 8.81 -9.37
N PRO A 34 -18.01 9.74 -10.23
CA PRO A 34 -17.90 9.58 -11.69
C PRO A 34 -16.46 9.59 -12.21
N LEU A 35 -15.49 9.90 -11.35
CA LEU A 35 -14.05 9.87 -11.65
C LEU A 35 -13.34 8.65 -11.04
N ALA A 36 -14.03 7.83 -10.24
CA ALA A 36 -13.47 6.58 -9.77
C ALA A 36 -13.32 5.60 -10.95
N PHE A 37 -12.15 4.98 -11.06
CA PHE A 37 -11.89 3.94 -12.05
C PHE A 37 -12.18 2.59 -11.39
N ALA A 38 -13.28 1.94 -11.80
CA ALA A 38 -13.64 0.60 -11.33
C ALA A 38 -13.17 -0.52 -12.29
N ASP A 39 -12.58 -0.17 -13.44
CA ASP A 39 -12.11 -1.13 -14.44
C ASP A 39 -10.90 -0.56 -15.22
N ALA A 40 -9.95 -1.43 -15.54
CA ALA A 40 -8.77 -1.14 -16.35
C ALA A 40 -8.41 -2.38 -17.17
N ASP A 41 -7.77 -2.20 -18.34
CA ASP A 41 -7.25 -3.33 -19.11
C ASP A 41 -6.18 -4.08 -18.28
N GLY A 42 -6.57 -5.24 -17.75
CA GLY A 42 -5.84 -5.93 -16.69
C GLY A 42 -4.47 -6.45 -17.12
N ALA A 43 -4.33 -6.93 -18.37
CA ALA A 43 -3.09 -7.57 -18.80
C ALA A 43 -1.91 -6.59 -18.98
N PRO A 44 -2.08 -5.40 -19.60
CA PRO A 44 -1.04 -4.37 -19.60
C PRO A 44 -0.74 -3.82 -18.21
N LEU A 45 -1.76 -3.58 -17.39
CA LEU A 45 -1.60 -3.03 -16.04
C LEU A 45 -0.77 -3.96 -15.15
N VAL A 46 -1.12 -5.25 -15.09
CA VAL A 46 -0.40 -6.25 -14.29
C VAL A 46 1.07 -6.34 -14.69
N ARG A 47 1.38 -6.34 -16.00
CA ARG A 47 2.77 -6.37 -16.47
C ARG A 47 3.60 -5.16 -16.03
N GLU A 48 2.99 -3.98 -15.98
CA GLU A 48 3.71 -2.79 -15.50
C GLU A 48 3.82 -2.78 -13.98
N LEU A 49 2.85 -3.33 -13.25
CA LEU A 49 2.96 -3.57 -11.80
C LEU A 49 4.10 -4.55 -11.48
N ASP A 50 4.20 -5.68 -12.19
CA ASP A 50 5.31 -6.64 -12.04
C ASP A 50 6.68 -5.98 -12.22
N ARG A 51 6.83 -5.16 -13.29
CA ARG A 51 8.07 -4.40 -13.52
C ARG A 51 8.34 -3.39 -12.41
N GLY A 52 7.28 -2.77 -11.88
CA GLY A 52 7.34 -1.90 -10.73
C GLY A 52 7.89 -2.63 -9.51
N TRP A 53 7.39 -3.84 -9.23
CA TRP A 53 7.82 -4.67 -8.12
C TRP A 53 9.26 -5.17 -8.24
N ASP A 54 9.65 -5.66 -9.41
CA ASP A 54 11.03 -6.07 -9.69
C ASP A 54 12.01 -4.92 -9.43
N ARG A 55 11.65 -3.72 -9.90
CA ARG A 55 12.45 -2.51 -9.66
C ARG A 55 12.48 -2.15 -8.18
N PHE A 56 11.33 -2.19 -7.51
CA PHE A 56 11.24 -1.85 -6.09
C PHE A 56 12.16 -2.74 -5.25
N GLY A 57 12.17 -4.05 -5.49
CA GLY A 57 13.04 -4.99 -4.80
C GLY A 57 14.54 -4.79 -5.06
N ALA A 58 14.92 -4.24 -6.22
CA ALA A 58 16.30 -3.90 -6.56
C ALA A 58 16.74 -2.55 -5.96
N ASP A 59 15.85 -1.55 -5.98
CA ASP A 59 16.16 -0.16 -5.61
C ASP A 59 16.01 0.09 -4.10
N LEU A 60 15.09 -0.60 -3.41
CA LEU A 60 14.81 -0.40 -1.98
C LEU A 60 16.05 -0.42 -1.07
N PRO A 61 17.01 -1.36 -1.22
CA PRO A 61 18.22 -1.37 -0.40
C PRO A 61 19.11 -0.14 -0.59
N SER A 62 18.91 0.63 -1.66
CA SER A 62 19.66 1.86 -1.96
C SER A 62 19.00 3.14 -1.44
N LEU A 63 17.90 3.04 -0.69
CA LEU A 63 17.21 4.19 -0.10
C LEU A 63 18.20 5.08 0.68
N SER A 64 18.29 6.35 0.29
CA SER A 64 19.21 7.35 0.88
C SER A 64 18.50 8.39 1.75
N VAL A 65 17.17 8.44 1.68
CA VAL A 65 16.32 9.32 2.48
C VAL A 65 15.53 8.48 3.49
N PRO A 66 15.23 9.02 4.68
CA PRO A 66 14.26 8.41 5.58
C PRO A 66 12.93 8.21 4.84
N THR A 67 12.37 7.01 4.94
CA THR A 67 11.13 6.62 4.28
C THR A 67 10.20 5.96 5.29
N LEU A 68 8.92 6.33 5.25
CA LEU A 68 7.86 5.67 6.02
C LEU A 68 6.94 4.90 5.06
N ALA A 69 6.74 3.62 5.33
CA ALA A 69 5.62 2.84 4.84
C ALA A 69 4.50 2.83 5.90
N VAL A 70 3.27 3.02 5.45
CA VAL A 70 2.05 2.85 6.26
C VAL A 70 1.20 1.77 5.60
N HIS A 71 0.69 0.82 6.38
CA HIS A 71 0.00 -0.35 5.80
C HIS A 71 -1.12 -0.87 6.71
N GLY A 72 -2.26 -1.21 6.09
CA GLY A 72 -3.35 -1.91 6.78
C GLY A 72 -3.07 -3.40 6.87
N VAL A 73 -3.12 -3.98 8.07
CA VAL A 73 -2.76 -5.40 8.26
C VAL A 73 -3.70 -6.36 7.52
N ASN A 74 -4.93 -5.94 7.25
CA ASN A 74 -5.95 -6.74 6.59
C ASN A 74 -6.08 -6.43 5.09
N ASP A 75 -5.12 -5.75 4.48
CA ASP A 75 -5.08 -5.49 3.03
C ASP A 75 -4.95 -6.81 2.24
N PRO A 76 -5.99 -7.24 1.49
CA PRO A 76 -5.93 -8.45 0.68
C PRO A 76 -5.37 -8.20 -0.73
N ILE A 77 -5.26 -6.92 -1.15
CA ILE A 77 -4.78 -6.50 -2.47
C ILE A 77 -3.25 -6.49 -2.48
N ALA A 78 -2.64 -5.91 -1.45
CA ALA A 78 -1.19 -5.90 -1.25
C ALA A 78 -0.86 -6.48 0.14
N PRO A 79 -0.68 -7.81 0.25
CA PRO A 79 -0.37 -8.44 1.53
C PRO A 79 0.88 -7.84 2.19
N ILE A 80 0.74 -7.46 3.47
CA ILE A 80 1.76 -6.74 4.24
C ILE A 80 3.12 -7.46 4.40
N GLY A 81 3.21 -8.75 4.07
CA GLY A 81 4.41 -9.57 4.30
C GLY A 81 5.67 -9.01 3.66
N ALA A 82 5.59 -8.57 2.40
CA ALA A 82 6.74 -8.07 1.68
C ALA A 82 7.30 -6.78 2.29
N VAL A 83 6.44 -5.81 2.63
CA VAL A 83 6.89 -4.52 3.22
C VAL A 83 7.45 -4.70 4.62
N ARG A 84 6.91 -5.63 5.43
CA ARG A 84 7.52 -6.05 6.71
C ARG A 84 8.94 -6.56 6.52
N ALA A 85 9.12 -7.50 5.59
CA ALA A 85 10.43 -8.09 5.31
C ALA A 85 11.45 -7.04 4.84
N TYR A 86 11.02 -6.03 4.07
CA TYR A 86 11.88 -4.92 3.68
C TYR A 86 12.22 -3.98 4.83
N ALA A 87 11.25 -3.61 5.67
CA ALA A 87 11.46 -2.74 6.82
C ALA A 87 12.44 -3.34 7.85
N GLU A 88 12.47 -4.67 7.97
CA GLU A 88 13.46 -5.37 8.81
C GLU A 88 14.89 -5.32 8.25
N GLN A 89 15.05 -5.16 6.93
CA GLN A 89 16.34 -5.24 6.24
C GLN A 89 16.90 -3.87 5.84
N VAL A 90 16.04 -2.87 5.64
CA VAL A 90 16.42 -1.55 5.12
C VAL A 90 16.30 -0.51 6.23
N GLU A 91 17.45 -0.11 6.80
CA GLU A 91 17.53 0.81 7.94
C GLU A 91 16.78 2.13 7.72
N ARG A 92 16.75 2.64 6.47
CA ARG A 92 16.08 3.89 6.11
C ARG A 92 14.57 3.74 5.91
N LEU A 93 14.02 2.52 5.95
CA LEU A 93 12.61 2.24 5.78
C LEU A 93 11.98 1.89 7.14
N GLN A 94 11.09 2.75 7.61
CA GLN A 94 10.25 2.50 8.77
C GLN A 94 8.88 2.00 8.31
N LEU A 95 8.25 1.12 9.09
CA LEU A 95 6.90 0.63 8.84
C LEU A 95 6.02 0.94 10.05
N VAL A 96 4.85 1.51 9.79
CA VAL A 96 3.75 1.63 10.76
C VAL A 96 2.56 0.84 10.24
N GLU A 97 2.05 -0.04 11.10
CA GLU A 97 0.96 -0.95 10.78
C GLU A 97 -0.30 -0.56 11.53
N PHE A 98 -1.43 -0.66 10.85
CA PHE A 98 -2.74 -0.38 11.43
C PHE A 98 -3.55 -1.67 11.47
N ALA A 99 -3.79 -2.16 12.69
CA ALA A 99 -4.46 -3.42 12.91
C ALA A 99 -5.95 -3.29 12.57
N GLY A 100 -6.45 -4.09 11.62
CA GLY A 100 -7.84 -4.04 11.21
C GLY A 100 -8.07 -3.30 9.89
N ALA A 101 -7.23 -2.31 9.57
CA ALA A 101 -7.31 -1.53 8.34
C ALA A 101 -7.03 -2.35 7.08
N ARG A 102 -7.63 -1.88 5.98
CA ARG A 102 -7.50 -2.48 4.64
C ARG A 102 -6.62 -1.62 3.72
N HIS A 103 -6.81 -1.72 2.41
CA HIS A 103 -5.88 -1.19 1.40
C HIS A 103 -5.75 0.35 1.39
N ASP A 104 -6.87 1.06 1.36
CA ASP A 104 -6.92 2.53 1.26
C ASP A 104 -6.75 3.17 2.64
N ILE A 105 -5.59 2.93 3.24
CA ILE A 105 -5.27 3.29 4.62
C ILE A 105 -5.49 4.78 4.96
N LEU A 106 -5.32 5.67 3.97
CA LEU A 106 -5.54 7.11 4.12
C LEU A 106 -7.03 7.50 4.15
N ASN A 107 -7.92 6.60 3.76
CA ASN A 107 -9.37 6.78 3.74
C ASN A 107 -10.08 5.76 4.66
N GLU A 108 -9.34 5.07 5.52
CA GLU A 108 -9.91 4.13 6.49
C GLU A 108 -10.65 4.85 7.64
N ALA A 109 -11.50 4.14 8.39
CA ALA A 109 -12.17 4.69 9.57
C ALA A 109 -11.21 5.34 10.59
N GLU A 110 -9.98 4.84 10.68
CA GLU A 110 -8.89 5.37 11.51
C GLU A 110 -7.91 6.29 10.76
N HIS A 111 -8.32 6.86 9.62
CA HIS A 111 -7.51 7.73 8.76
C HIS A 111 -6.82 8.89 9.49
N ARG A 112 -7.39 9.36 10.62
CA ARG A 112 -6.79 10.41 11.45
C ARG A 112 -5.51 9.95 12.14
N ASP A 113 -5.48 8.71 12.61
CA ASP A 113 -4.31 8.12 13.27
C ASP A 113 -3.23 7.84 12.22
N VAL A 114 -3.63 7.42 11.03
CA VAL A 114 -2.74 7.27 9.85
C VAL A 114 -2.11 8.61 9.48
N ALA A 115 -2.91 9.67 9.35
CA ALA A 115 -2.40 11.00 9.06
C ALA A 115 -1.47 11.52 10.16
N ALA A 116 -1.78 11.25 11.44
CA ALA A 116 -0.93 11.62 12.56
C ALA A 116 0.45 10.95 12.46
N ALA A 117 0.51 9.63 12.22
CA ALA A 117 1.77 8.89 12.05
C ALA A 117 2.64 9.48 10.93
N ILE A 118 2.03 9.83 9.78
CA ILE A 118 2.74 10.46 8.66
C ILE A 118 3.28 11.84 9.05
N THR A 119 2.45 12.69 9.67
CA THR A 119 2.87 14.04 10.05
C THR A 119 3.94 14.05 11.13
N GLU A 120 3.87 13.12 12.09
CA GLU A 120 4.89 12.94 13.13
C GLU A 120 6.22 12.50 12.52
N PHE A 121 6.19 11.53 11.59
CA PHE A 121 7.38 11.11 10.85
C PHE A 121 8.03 12.28 10.11
N ILE A 122 7.24 13.07 9.38
CA ILE A 122 7.74 14.26 8.65
C ILE A 122 8.34 15.27 9.63
N ALA A 123 7.65 15.57 10.73
CA ALA A 123 8.11 16.52 11.74
C ALA A 123 9.48 16.12 12.32
N ALA A 124 9.72 14.81 12.50
CA ALA A 124 10.99 14.29 12.97
C ALA A 124 12.17 14.48 11.98
N GLN A 125 11.90 14.73 10.69
CA GLN A 125 12.95 14.93 9.67
C GLN A 125 13.33 16.40 9.44
N VAL A 126 12.50 17.35 9.88
CA VAL A 126 12.66 18.79 9.61
C VAL A 126 13.19 19.58 10.80
N GLY A 127 13.65 18.88 11.84
CA GLY A 127 14.27 19.45 13.05
C GLY A 127 15.71 19.93 12.86
#